data_AF-A6GGP7-F1
#
_entry.id   AF-A6GGP7-F1
#
_cell.length_a   1.000
_cell.length_b   1.000
_cell.length_c   1.000
_cell.angle_alpha   90.00
_cell.angle_beta   90.00
_cell.angle_gamma   90.00
#
_symmetry.space_group_name_H-M   'P 1'
#
loop_
_entity.id
_entity.type
_entity.pdbx_description
1 polymer ?
#
loop_
_entity_poly.entity_id
_entity_poly.type
_entity_poly.pdbx_seq_one_letter_code
_entity_poly.pdbx_strand_id
1 'polypeptide(L)'
;MRCHAYQLPSEVYREIEAQILEALANADRDQLGYLLAEHDLKIELLSGEWRALFAATEDDYFQVVDPTEHRARMAVSPEEIAGFVEMLRDVERQIEWTPISFGLAELVDALPVGMDLVGVVFVEEDDDWMWSESTHELVAIRPEVYTLIEPHMRKLIEAGEWAQLSRLASDHCEGAIEFVDDKWFALGQAIVTRTPELVPIVEASLSPPGLYQNIREALSLVADPRSQPSLDAWLRVHSMDHNYALFFRDARKERG
;
A
#
# COMPACT_ATOMS: atom_id res chain seq x y z
N MET A 1 -4.55 -3.73 -5.96
CA MET A 1 -5.68 -3.59 -5.02
C MET A 1 -5.74 -2.17 -4.48
N ARG A 2 -6.92 -1.55 -4.56
CA ARG A 2 -7.26 -0.26 -3.95
C ARG A 2 -8.39 -0.47 -2.96
N CYS A 3 -8.45 0.33 -1.89
CA CYS A 3 -9.61 0.32 -1.02
C CYS A 3 -10.46 1.54 -1.32
N HIS A 4 -11.77 1.37 -1.39
CA HIS A 4 -12.70 2.46 -1.66
C HIS A 4 -13.62 2.65 -0.49
N ALA A 5 -13.75 3.90 -0.06
CA ALA A 5 -14.72 4.32 0.93
C ALA A 5 -16.00 4.77 0.22
N TYR A 6 -17.11 4.14 0.60
CA TYR A 6 -18.45 4.35 0.07
C TYR A 6 -19.31 4.98 1.15
N GLN A 7 -19.88 6.16 0.87
CA GLN A 7 -20.76 6.85 1.80
C GLN A 7 -22.22 6.56 1.46
N LEU A 8 -22.97 6.04 2.43
CA LEU A 8 -24.39 5.75 2.29
C LEU A 8 -25.19 6.68 3.21
N PRO A 9 -26.32 7.25 2.74
CA PRO A 9 -27.25 7.94 3.63
C PRO A 9 -27.68 7.04 4.79
N SER A 10 -27.80 7.59 6.01
CA SER A 10 -28.03 6.78 7.21
C SER A 10 -29.35 6.00 7.19
N GLU A 11 -30.39 6.55 6.58
CA GLU A 11 -31.66 5.83 6.36
C GLU A 11 -31.45 4.57 5.53
N VAL A 12 -30.70 4.69 4.43
CA VAL A 12 -30.37 3.56 3.55
C VAL A 12 -29.50 2.56 4.30
N TYR A 13 -28.41 3.02 4.94
CA TYR A 13 -27.51 2.13 5.68
C TYR A 13 -28.27 1.30 6.72
N ARG A 14 -29.15 1.92 7.53
CA ARG A 14 -29.94 1.23 8.55
C ARG A 14 -30.92 0.21 7.96
N GLU A 15 -31.45 0.44 6.76
CA GLU A 15 -32.33 -0.53 6.09
C GLU A 15 -31.59 -1.80 5.64
N ILE A 16 -30.32 -1.67 5.25
CA ILE A 16 -29.52 -2.77 4.69
C ILE A 16 -28.33 -3.19 5.58
N GLU A 17 -28.22 -2.69 6.81
CA GLU A 17 -27.06 -2.89 7.69
C GLU A 17 -26.71 -4.38 7.87
N ALA A 18 -27.70 -5.22 8.18
CA ALA A 18 -27.48 -6.65 8.33
C ALA A 18 -26.95 -7.30 7.04
N GLN A 19 -27.41 -6.85 5.87
CA GLN A 19 -26.95 -7.32 4.58
C GLN A 19 -25.53 -6.84 4.29
N ILE A 20 -25.20 -5.58 4.64
CA ILE A 20 -23.84 -5.04 4.56
C ILE A 20 -22.90 -5.89 5.40
N LEU A 21 -23.19 -6.08 6.69
CA LEU A 21 -22.29 -6.82 7.59
C LEU A 21 -22.11 -8.29 7.17
N GLU A 22 -23.18 -8.95 6.72
CA GLU A 22 -23.10 -10.32 6.17
C GLU A 22 -22.30 -10.36 4.86
N ALA A 23 -22.51 -9.40 3.96
CA ALA A 23 -21.82 -9.31 2.69
C ALA A 23 -20.33 -8.98 2.87
N LEU A 24 -19.98 -8.11 3.82
CA LEU A 24 -18.59 -7.80 4.12
C LEU A 24 -17.83 -9.05 4.55
N ALA A 25 -18.45 -9.95 5.31
CA ALA A 25 -17.84 -11.22 5.69
C ALA A 25 -17.73 -12.21 4.53
N ASN A 26 -18.78 -12.36 3.70
CA ASN A 26 -18.96 -13.56 2.89
C ASN A 26 -19.21 -13.32 1.39
N ALA A 27 -19.65 -12.12 1.00
CA ALA A 27 -20.04 -11.86 -0.38
C ALA A 27 -18.83 -11.70 -1.29
N ASP A 28 -19.03 -12.00 -2.58
CA ASP A 28 -18.08 -11.65 -3.64
C ASP A 28 -18.12 -10.14 -3.95
N ARG A 29 -17.18 -9.70 -4.78
CA ARG A 29 -17.03 -8.28 -5.14
C ARG A 29 -18.24 -7.73 -5.88
N ASP A 30 -18.81 -8.51 -6.80
CA ASP A 30 -19.93 -8.06 -7.64
C ASP A 30 -21.17 -7.82 -6.77
N GLN A 31 -21.44 -8.72 -5.82
CA GLN A 31 -22.53 -8.61 -4.85
C GLN A 31 -22.42 -7.35 -3.99
N LEU A 32 -21.22 -7.02 -3.49
CA LEU A 32 -20.98 -5.78 -2.75
C LEU A 32 -21.11 -4.56 -3.65
N GLY A 33 -20.61 -4.62 -4.89
CA GLY A 33 -20.73 -3.53 -5.86
C GLY A 33 -22.19 -3.15 -6.11
N TYR A 34 -23.09 -4.12 -6.30
CA TYR A 34 -24.53 -3.84 -6.46
C TYR A 34 -25.17 -3.22 -5.21
N LEU A 35 -24.71 -3.61 -4.03
CA LEU A 35 -25.25 -3.10 -2.77
C LEU A 35 -24.90 -1.62 -2.53
N LEU A 36 -23.73 -1.19 -3.02
CA LEU A 36 -23.18 0.15 -2.76
C LEU A 36 -23.46 1.13 -3.90
N ALA A 37 -23.33 0.69 -5.17
CA ALA A 37 -23.23 1.53 -6.35
C ALA A 37 -24.39 2.51 -6.62
N GLU A 38 -25.57 2.34 -6.00
CA GLU A 38 -26.69 3.25 -6.19
C GLU A 38 -26.59 4.54 -5.35
N HIS A 39 -25.65 4.64 -4.40
CA HIS A 39 -25.72 5.63 -3.32
C HIS A 39 -24.44 6.45 -3.05
N ASP A 40 -23.42 6.36 -3.90
CA ASP A 40 -22.04 6.62 -3.47
C ASP A 40 -21.44 8.00 -3.82
N LEU A 41 -20.83 8.61 -2.79
CA LEU A 41 -19.54 9.29 -2.96
C LEU A 41 -18.44 8.24 -2.75
N LYS A 42 -17.61 8.02 -3.78
CA LYS A 42 -16.50 7.06 -3.79
C LYS A 42 -15.17 7.77 -3.59
N ILE A 43 -14.43 7.42 -2.53
CA ILE A 43 -13.09 7.94 -2.26
C ILE A 43 -12.10 6.79 -2.34
N GLU A 44 -11.05 6.94 -3.13
CA GLU A 44 -9.99 5.95 -3.26
C GLU A 44 -8.95 6.14 -2.14
N LEU A 45 -8.60 5.07 -1.45
CA LEU A 45 -7.48 4.99 -0.52
C LEU A 45 -6.37 4.14 -1.12
N LEU A 46 -5.14 4.66 -1.13
CA LEU A 46 -3.96 3.92 -1.58
C LEU A 46 -3.64 2.76 -0.62
N SER A 47 -2.82 1.80 -1.06
CA SER A 47 -2.65 0.55 -0.30
C SER A 47 -2.12 0.76 1.13
N GLY A 48 -1.18 1.69 1.32
CA GLY A 48 -0.67 2.04 2.65
C GLY A 48 -1.68 2.80 3.52
N GLU A 49 -2.58 3.58 2.92
CA GLU A 49 -3.52 4.44 3.64
C GLU A 49 -4.58 3.63 4.35
N TRP A 50 -5.28 2.76 3.61
CA TRP A 50 -6.33 1.96 4.21
C TRP A 50 -5.76 0.97 5.22
N ARG A 51 -4.53 0.48 5.01
CA ARG A 51 -3.87 -0.44 5.95
C ARG A 51 -3.54 0.25 7.28
N ALA A 52 -3.03 1.48 7.22
CA ALA A 52 -2.80 2.30 8.40
C ALA A 52 -4.11 2.64 9.12
N LEU A 53 -5.15 3.01 8.35
CA LEU A 53 -6.48 3.29 8.87
C LEU A 53 -7.07 2.09 9.62
N PHE A 54 -7.14 0.93 8.95
CA PHE A 54 -7.75 -0.28 9.49
C PHE A 54 -7.03 -0.75 10.76
N ALA A 55 -5.70 -0.69 10.77
CA ALA A 55 -4.91 -1.04 11.95
C ALA A 55 -5.13 -0.07 13.12
N ALA A 56 -5.30 1.23 12.85
CA ALA A 56 -5.58 2.20 13.89
C ALA A 56 -6.98 2.08 14.49
N THR A 57 -7.88 1.32 13.84
CA THR A 57 -9.28 1.18 14.24
C THR A 57 -9.72 -0.27 14.44
N GLU A 58 -8.77 -1.20 14.53
CA GLU A 58 -9.01 -2.67 14.57
C GLU A 58 -9.95 -3.06 15.71
N ASP A 59 -9.87 -2.36 16.84
CA ASP A 59 -10.67 -2.62 18.04
C ASP A 59 -12.01 -1.84 18.07
N ASP A 60 -12.21 -0.89 17.16
CA ASP A 60 -13.32 0.08 17.23
C ASP A 60 -14.46 -0.24 16.25
N TYR A 61 -14.17 -0.85 15.10
CA TYR A 61 -15.15 -1.08 14.04
C TYR A 61 -15.15 -2.52 13.53
N PHE A 62 -16.24 -2.90 12.87
CA PHE A 62 -16.30 -4.19 12.18
C PHE A 62 -15.36 -4.18 10.98
N GLN A 63 -14.41 -5.10 10.97
CA GLN A 63 -13.44 -5.25 9.88
C GLN A 63 -13.22 -6.72 9.50
N VAL A 64 -12.92 -6.96 8.23
CA VAL A 64 -12.49 -8.24 7.69
C VAL A 64 -11.26 -7.98 6.84
N VAL A 65 -10.10 -8.48 7.28
CA VAL A 65 -8.84 -8.37 6.54
C VAL A 65 -8.23 -9.76 6.37
N ASP A 66 -8.32 -10.27 5.15
CA ASP A 66 -7.69 -11.51 4.71
C ASP A 66 -6.82 -11.23 3.48
N PRO A 67 -5.49 -11.16 3.64
CA PRO A 67 -4.58 -10.97 2.53
C PRO A 67 -4.67 -12.08 1.48
N THR A 68 -4.93 -13.33 1.88
CA THR A 68 -4.93 -14.49 0.97
C THR A 68 -6.17 -14.57 0.10
N GLU A 69 -7.29 -14.04 0.59
CA GLU A 69 -8.54 -13.91 -0.18
C GLU A 69 -8.66 -12.53 -0.86
N HIS A 70 -7.62 -11.70 -0.82
CA HIS A 70 -7.63 -10.31 -1.31
C HIS A 70 -8.86 -9.53 -0.81
N ARG A 71 -9.10 -9.63 0.50
CA ARG A 71 -10.26 -9.06 1.16
C ARG A 71 -9.80 -8.08 2.22
N ALA A 72 -10.06 -6.80 2.02
CA ALA A 72 -10.05 -5.81 3.10
C ALA A 72 -11.35 -5.01 3.09
N ARG A 73 -12.11 -5.13 4.17
CA ARG A 73 -13.46 -4.58 4.30
C ARG A 73 -13.67 -4.02 5.69
N MET A 74 -14.34 -2.88 5.78
CA MET A 74 -14.72 -2.26 7.06
C MET A 74 -16.08 -1.58 6.93
N ALA A 75 -16.84 -1.56 8.01
CA ALA A 75 -18.07 -0.78 8.11
C ALA A 75 -18.00 0.16 9.32
N VAL A 76 -18.43 1.40 9.10
CA VAL A 76 -18.65 2.40 10.13
C VAL A 76 -20.12 2.80 10.05
N SER A 77 -20.89 2.44 11.08
CA SER A 77 -22.32 2.75 11.15
C SER A 77 -22.57 4.27 11.32
N PRO A 78 -23.78 4.76 10.99
CA PRO A 78 -24.15 6.15 11.27
C PRO A 78 -24.00 6.55 12.74
N GLU A 79 -24.16 5.61 13.67
CA GLU A 79 -24.00 5.84 15.11
C GLU A 79 -22.52 5.99 15.51
N GLU A 80 -21.61 5.35 14.77
CA GLU A 80 -20.17 5.35 14.99
C GLU A 80 -19.44 6.48 14.27
N ILE A 81 -20.09 7.11 13.28
CA ILE A 81 -19.45 8.07 12.37
C ILE A 81 -18.86 9.27 13.10
N ALA A 82 -19.49 9.74 14.18
CA ALA A 82 -18.99 10.86 14.95
C ALA A 82 -17.61 10.55 15.57
N GLY A 83 -17.47 9.37 16.19
CA GLY A 83 -16.19 8.91 16.74
C GLY A 83 -15.15 8.67 15.66
N PHE A 84 -15.56 8.13 14.51
CA PHE A 84 -14.67 7.91 13.37
C PHE A 84 -14.13 9.23 12.80
N VAL A 85 -14.98 10.25 12.65
CA VAL A 85 -14.58 11.57 12.18
C VAL A 85 -13.68 12.28 13.19
N GLU A 86 -13.94 12.16 14.49
CA GLU A 86 -13.03 12.66 15.54
C GLU A 86 -11.67 11.99 15.45
N MET A 87 -11.63 10.66 15.26
CA MET A 87 -10.40 9.87 15.09
C MET A 87 -9.62 10.33 13.84
N LEU A 88 -10.28 10.51 12.69
CA LEU A 88 -9.67 11.00 11.45
C LEU A 88 -9.15 12.44 11.56
N ARG A 89 -9.74 13.25 12.45
CA ARG A 89 -9.39 14.66 12.68
C ARG A 89 -8.45 14.87 13.86
N ASP A 90 -7.99 13.80 14.48
CA ASP A 90 -6.97 13.88 15.51
C ASP A 90 -5.67 14.50 14.95
N VAL A 91 -5.19 15.55 15.60
CA VAL A 91 -4.09 16.37 15.08
C VAL A 91 -2.79 15.58 15.07
N GLU A 92 -2.53 14.77 16.10
CA GLU A 92 -1.30 13.97 16.20
C GLU A 92 -1.28 12.92 15.08
N ARG A 93 -2.41 12.25 14.86
CA ARG A 93 -2.57 11.27 13.79
C ARG A 93 -2.47 11.89 12.39
N GLN A 94 -3.06 13.06 12.16
CA GLN A 94 -2.93 13.74 10.86
C GLN A 94 -1.47 14.10 10.55
N ILE A 95 -0.72 14.56 11.56
CA ILE A 95 0.72 14.82 11.41
C ILE A 95 1.46 13.52 11.11
N GLU A 96 1.15 12.45 11.84
CA GLU A 96 1.77 11.14 11.65
C GLU A 96 1.52 10.57 10.24
N TRP A 97 0.28 10.64 9.74
CA TRP A 97 -0.13 10.09 8.45
C TRP A 97 0.10 11.00 7.25
N THR A 98 0.53 12.25 7.47
CA THR A 98 0.84 13.21 6.40
C THR A 98 1.66 12.62 5.24
N PRO A 99 2.67 11.75 5.46
CA PRO A 99 3.46 11.18 4.36
C PRO A 99 2.69 10.27 3.40
N ILE A 100 1.54 9.74 3.80
CA ILE A 100 0.74 8.79 3.00
C ILE A 100 -0.67 9.30 2.68
N SER A 101 -1.09 10.46 3.20
CA SER A 101 -2.48 10.91 3.27
C SER A 101 -3.03 11.52 1.96
N PHE A 102 -3.06 10.75 0.88
CA PHE A 102 -3.71 11.16 -0.38
C PHE A 102 -5.23 11.01 -0.30
N GLY A 103 -5.74 9.78 -0.23
CA GLY A 103 -7.17 9.49 -0.08
C GLY A 103 -7.71 9.79 1.32
N LEU A 104 -6.89 9.67 2.37
CA LEU A 104 -7.29 9.97 3.74
C LEU A 104 -7.65 11.45 3.92
N ALA A 105 -6.94 12.35 3.25
CA ALA A 105 -7.26 13.77 3.28
C ALA A 105 -8.64 14.04 2.64
N GLU A 106 -8.91 13.41 1.49
CA GLU A 106 -10.23 13.49 0.84
C GLU A 106 -11.35 12.92 1.72
N LEU A 107 -11.08 11.79 2.40
CA LEU A 107 -12.02 11.17 3.33
C LEU A 107 -12.36 12.10 4.52
N VAL A 108 -11.35 12.74 5.10
CA VAL A 108 -11.53 13.71 6.21
C VAL A 108 -12.44 14.88 5.79
N ASP A 109 -12.24 15.38 4.57
CA ASP A 109 -12.97 16.53 4.03
C ASP A 109 -14.41 16.15 3.64
N ALA A 110 -14.61 14.93 3.16
CA ALA A 110 -15.91 14.47 2.68
C ALA A 110 -16.90 14.11 3.82
N LEU A 111 -16.40 13.72 5.00
CA LEU A 111 -17.26 13.28 6.09
C LEU A 111 -17.80 14.44 6.94
N PRO A 112 -19.12 14.47 7.22
CA PRO A 112 -19.74 15.53 8.01
C PRO A 112 -19.33 15.46 9.50
N VAL A 113 -19.21 16.62 10.15
CA VAL A 113 -18.90 16.68 11.59
C VAL A 113 -20.16 16.50 12.42
N GLY A 114 -20.15 15.54 13.34
CA GLY A 114 -21.11 15.47 14.44
C GLY A 114 -22.55 15.20 14.03
N MET A 115 -22.79 14.59 12.87
CA MET A 115 -24.14 14.20 12.42
C MET A 115 -24.15 12.74 11.96
N ASP A 116 -25.16 11.97 12.37
CA ASP A 116 -25.43 10.58 11.99
C ASP A 116 -26.08 10.47 10.60
N LEU A 117 -25.65 11.31 9.66
CA LEU A 117 -26.28 11.42 8.34
C LEU A 117 -25.83 10.34 7.37
N VAL A 118 -24.69 9.69 7.64
CA VAL A 118 -24.08 8.73 6.73
C VAL A 118 -23.46 7.56 7.49
N GLY A 119 -23.50 6.37 6.88
CA GLY A 119 -22.60 5.26 7.19
C GLY A 119 -21.51 5.17 6.12
N VAL A 120 -20.38 4.56 6.46
CA VAL A 120 -19.25 4.39 5.53
C VAL A 120 -18.86 2.93 5.42
N VAL A 121 -18.76 2.44 4.20
CA VAL A 121 -18.32 1.07 3.91
C VAL A 121 -17.04 1.13 3.10
N PHE A 122 -16.02 0.43 3.56
CA PHE A 122 -14.73 0.32 2.90
C PHE A 122 -14.65 -1.05 2.23
N VAL A 123 -14.28 -1.07 0.94
CA VAL A 123 -14.16 -2.31 0.17
C VAL A 123 -12.89 -2.28 -0.66
N GLU A 124 -12.07 -3.31 -0.49
CA GLU A 124 -10.96 -3.60 -1.39
C GLU A 124 -11.47 -4.05 -2.76
N GLU A 125 -10.93 -3.42 -3.80
CA GLU A 125 -11.24 -3.66 -5.19
C GLU A 125 -9.95 -3.94 -5.97
N ASP A 126 -10.02 -4.88 -6.91
CA ASP A 126 -8.94 -5.05 -7.87
C ASP A 126 -8.81 -3.78 -8.71
N ASP A 127 -7.58 -3.33 -8.84
CA ASP A 127 -7.18 -2.37 -9.84
C ASP A 127 -6.57 -3.12 -11.04
N ASP A 128 -6.82 -2.60 -12.24
CA ASP A 128 -6.24 -3.12 -13.49
C ASP A 128 -4.72 -2.83 -13.59
N TRP A 129 -4.04 -2.61 -12.46
CA TRP A 129 -2.63 -2.24 -12.40
C TRP A 129 -1.70 -3.37 -12.84
N MET A 130 -2.10 -4.63 -12.69
CA MET A 130 -1.29 -5.79 -13.08
C MET A 130 -1.17 -6.00 -14.60
N TRP A 131 -1.82 -5.18 -15.44
CA TRP A 131 -1.78 -5.30 -16.90
C TRP A 131 -0.60 -4.58 -17.58
N SER A 132 0.25 -3.86 -16.84
CA SER A 132 1.51 -3.34 -17.41
C SER A 132 2.63 -4.38 -17.40
N GLU A 133 3.51 -4.34 -18.39
CA GLU A 133 4.62 -5.29 -18.59
C GLU A 133 5.35 -5.62 -17.27
N SER A 134 5.64 -6.91 -17.08
CA SER A 134 6.24 -7.42 -15.84
C SER A 134 7.70 -6.98 -15.72
N THR A 135 7.93 -5.83 -15.11
CA THR A 135 9.26 -5.29 -14.83
C THR A 135 9.69 -5.67 -13.42
N HIS A 136 10.95 -6.05 -13.27
CA HIS A 136 11.59 -6.10 -11.96
C HIS A 136 11.94 -4.68 -11.53
N GLU A 137 11.94 -4.40 -10.23
CA GLU A 137 12.13 -3.02 -9.76
C GLU A 137 13.03 -2.93 -8.53
N LEU A 138 13.79 -1.83 -8.47
CA LEU A 138 14.34 -1.31 -7.24
C LEU A 138 13.50 -0.09 -6.82
N VAL A 139 12.75 -0.22 -5.74
CA VAL A 139 11.82 0.80 -5.25
C VAL A 139 12.41 1.48 -4.02
N ALA A 140 12.43 2.81 -4.02
CA ALA A 140 12.93 3.66 -2.95
C ALA A 140 11.78 4.29 -2.17
N ILE A 141 11.73 4.02 -0.87
CA ILE A 141 10.66 4.47 0.03
C ILE A 141 11.29 5.36 1.11
N ARG A 142 10.74 6.56 1.28
CA ARG A 142 11.22 7.51 2.29
C ARG A 142 11.11 6.94 3.71
N PRO A 143 12.03 7.28 4.64
CA PRO A 143 11.99 6.77 6.01
C PRO A 143 10.64 6.98 6.72
N GLU A 144 10.08 8.19 6.61
CA GLU A 144 8.81 8.58 7.24
C GLU A 144 7.62 7.79 6.69
N VAL A 145 7.64 7.45 5.41
CA VAL A 145 6.63 6.59 4.77
C VAL A 145 6.84 5.13 5.19
N TYR A 146 8.09 4.66 5.15
CA TYR A 146 8.46 3.30 5.53
C TYR A 146 8.03 2.97 6.96
N THR A 147 8.20 3.89 7.91
CA THR A 147 7.75 3.69 9.31
C THR A 147 6.25 3.35 9.40
N LEU A 148 5.43 3.97 8.56
CA LEU A 148 3.98 3.75 8.55
C LEU A 148 3.61 2.42 7.88
N ILE A 149 4.29 2.06 6.79
CA ILE A 149 3.91 0.90 5.98
C ILE A 149 4.70 -0.38 6.27
N GLU A 150 5.82 -0.30 6.97
CA GLU A 150 6.70 -1.45 7.29
C GLU A 150 5.95 -2.62 7.94
N PRO A 151 5.12 -2.42 8.99
CA PRO A 151 4.40 -3.53 9.62
C PRO A 151 3.54 -4.30 8.63
N HIS A 152 2.94 -3.58 7.68
CA HIS A 152 2.10 -4.15 6.62
C HIS A 152 2.92 -4.85 5.54
N MET A 153 4.04 -4.25 5.12
CA MET A 153 4.96 -4.90 4.18
C MET A 153 5.47 -6.23 4.73
N ARG A 154 5.82 -6.29 6.03
CA ARG A 154 6.28 -7.52 6.69
C ARG A 154 5.19 -8.58 6.73
N LYS A 155 3.95 -8.21 7.09
CA LYS A 155 2.79 -9.13 7.05
C LYS A 155 2.58 -9.73 5.65
N LEU A 156 2.71 -8.93 4.59
CA LEU A 156 2.57 -9.41 3.21
C LEU A 156 3.73 -10.34 2.79
N ILE A 157 4.96 -10.06 3.22
CA ILE A 157 6.10 -10.96 3.00
C ILE A 157 5.89 -12.30 3.70
N GLU A 158 5.42 -12.29 4.96
CA GLU A 158 5.13 -13.49 5.73
C GLU A 158 3.99 -14.32 5.11
N ALA A 159 2.98 -13.66 4.56
CA ALA A 159 1.88 -14.30 3.84
C ALA A 159 2.25 -14.77 2.42
N GLY A 160 3.37 -14.30 1.86
CA GLY A 160 3.74 -14.59 0.46
C GLY A 160 2.94 -13.79 -0.57
N GLU A 161 2.30 -12.70 -0.15
CA GLU A 161 1.42 -11.85 -0.97
C GLU A 161 2.21 -10.80 -1.75
N TRP A 162 3.01 -11.27 -2.72
CA TRP A 162 3.98 -10.43 -3.44
C TRP A 162 3.35 -9.38 -4.35
N ALA A 163 2.19 -9.66 -4.96
CA ALA A 163 1.49 -8.69 -5.81
C ALA A 163 0.99 -7.49 -4.98
N GLN A 164 0.39 -7.77 -3.83
CA GLN A 164 -0.06 -6.74 -2.88
C GLN A 164 1.12 -5.96 -2.29
N LEU A 165 2.22 -6.63 -1.96
CA LEU A 165 3.43 -5.98 -1.47
C LEU A 165 4.01 -5.01 -2.50
N SER A 166 4.03 -5.43 -3.77
CA SER A 166 4.53 -4.61 -4.87
C SER A 166 3.63 -3.39 -5.09
N ARG A 167 2.31 -3.56 -4.99
CA ARG A 167 1.37 -2.43 -5.04
C ARG A 167 1.59 -1.45 -3.89
N LEU A 168 1.69 -1.96 -2.66
CA LEU A 168 1.95 -1.16 -1.47
C LEU A 168 3.23 -0.34 -1.59
N ALA A 169 4.33 -0.97 -2.03
CA ALA A 169 5.60 -0.28 -2.23
C ALA A 169 5.51 0.78 -3.35
N SER A 170 4.86 0.46 -4.47
CA SER A 170 4.77 1.35 -5.64
C SER A 170 3.92 2.59 -5.38
N ASP A 171 2.80 2.44 -4.65
CA ASP A 171 1.92 3.54 -4.27
C ASP A 171 2.61 4.62 -3.44
N HIS A 172 3.61 4.21 -2.68
CA HIS A 172 4.22 4.99 -1.61
C HIS A 172 5.73 5.21 -1.82
N CYS A 173 6.21 5.01 -3.06
CA CYS A 173 7.60 5.22 -3.40
C CYS A 173 7.90 6.69 -3.76
N GLU A 174 9.11 7.15 -3.46
CA GLU A 174 9.62 8.41 -4.03
C GLU A 174 10.23 8.18 -5.41
N GLY A 175 10.67 6.95 -5.70
CA GLY A 175 11.13 6.58 -7.03
C GLY A 175 11.34 5.08 -7.19
N ALA A 176 11.28 4.63 -8.44
CA ALA A 176 11.54 3.24 -8.82
C ALA A 176 12.46 3.18 -10.03
N ILE A 177 13.26 2.12 -10.10
CA ILE A 177 14.12 1.80 -11.24
C ILE A 177 13.65 0.47 -11.79
N GLU A 178 13.18 0.48 -13.02
CA GLU A 178 12.69 -0.71 -13.72
C GLU A 178 13.80 -1.46 -14.46
N PHE A 179 13.70 -2.79 -14.46
CA PHE A 179 14.59 -3.70 -15.15
C PHE A 179 13.76 -4.71 -15.95
N VAL A 180 14.14 -4.90 -17.21
CA VAL A 180 13.75 -6.09 -17.96
C VAL A 180 14.53 -7.32 -17.47
N ASP A 181 13.98 -8.52 -17.64
CA ASP A 181 14.51 -9.80 -17.12
C ASP A 181 16.03 -9.96 -17.30
N ASP A 182 16.54 -9.75 -18.51
CA ASP A 182 17.98 -9.92 -18.81
C ASP A 182 18.86 -8.94 -18.00
N LYS A 183 18.37 -7.72 -17.75
CA LYS A 183 19.10 -6.70 -16.97
C LYS A 183 19.05 -7.00 -15.49
N TRP A 184 17.91 -7.46 -14.99
CA TRP A 184 17.77 -7.92 -13.62
C TRP A 184 18.70 -9.11 -13.33
N PHE A 185 18.73 -10.09 -14.23
CA PHE A 185 19.62 -11.24 -14.12
C PHE A 185 21.10 -10.83 -14.17
N ALA A 186 21.47 -9.95 -15.11
CA ALA A 186 22.84 -9.44 -15.21
C ALA A 186 23.28 -8.69 -13.95
N LEU A 187 22.38 -7.89 -13.34
CA LEU A 187 22.62 -7.23 -12.06
C LEU A 187 22.86 -8.27 -10.96
N GLY A 188 22.02 -9.31 -10.87
CA GLY A 188 22.21 -10.41 -9.92
C GLY A 188 23.56 -11.12 -10.06
N GLN A 189 24.00 -11.43 -11.29
CA GLN A 189 25.32 -12.02 -11.55
C GLN A 189 26.47 -11.08 -11.15
N ALA A 190 26.33 -9.78 -11.42
CA ALA A 190 27.29 -8.78 -11.01
C ALA A 190 27.41 -8.69 -9.48
N ILE A 191 26.27 -8.73 -8.78
CA ILE A 191 26.20 -8.75 -7.31
C ILE A 191 26.94 -9.96 -6.75
N VAL A 192 26.63 -11.17 -7.22
CA VAL A 192 27.29 -12.41 -6.75
C VAL A 192 28.82 -12.36 -6.94
N THR A 193 29.28 -11.74 -8.03
CA THR A 193 30.70 -11.71 -8.37
C THR A 193 31.48 -10.62 -7.63
N ARG A 194 30.89 -9.44 -7.44
CA ARG A 194 31.61 -8.23 -7.02
C ARG A 194 31.22 -7.71 -5.63
N THR A 195 29.98 -7.93 -5.20
CA THR A 195 29.42 -7.43 -3.95
C THR A 195 28.49 -8.48 -3.32
N PRO A 196 29.01 -9.68 -2.98
CA PRO A 196 28.18 -10.80 -2.52
C PRO A 196 27.40 -10.52 -1.23
N GLU A 197 27.79 -9.52 -0.45
CA GLU A 197 27.08 -9.02 0.74
C GLU A 197 25.67 -8.48 0.42
N LEU A 198 25.39 -8.09 -0.83
CA LEU A 198 24.05 -7.67 -1.25
C LEU A 198 23.08 -8.84 -1.48
N VAL A 199 23.58 -10.07 -1.69
CA VAL A 199 22.73 -11.25 -1.96
C VAL A 199 21.66 -11.44 -0.89
N PRO A 200 21.97 -11.55 0.42
CA PRO A 200 20.94 -11.76 1.44
C PRO A 200 19.95 -10.58 1.54
N ILE A 201 20.37 -9.36 1.16
CA ILE A 201 19.51 -8.17 1.18
C ILE A 201 18.48 -8.24 0.05
N VAL A 202 18.93 -8.58 -1.17
CA VAL A 202 18.04 -8.76 -2.33
C VAL A 202 17.09 -9.93 -2.11
N GLU A 203 17.58 -11.05 -1.55
CA GLU A 203 16.75 -12.21 -1.23
C GLU A 203 15.67 -11.88 -0.20
N ALA A 204 16.01 -11.11 0.84
CA ALA A 204 15.05 -10.61 1.82
C ALA A 204 13.99 -9.69 1.22
N SER A 205 14.22 -9.16 0.01
CA SER A 205 13.32 -8.31 -0.79
C SER A 205 13.01 -6.94 -0.18
N LEU A 206 13.21 -6.74 1.12
CA LEU A 206 13.00 -5.48 1.82
C LEU A 206 14.19 -5.14 2.72
N SER A 207 14.65 -3.90 2.65
CA SER A 207 15.72 -3.38 3.51
C SER A 207 15.33 -2.06 4.16
N PRO A 208 15.65 -1.88 5.46
CA PRO A 208 15.30 -0.68 6.18
C PRO A 208 16.23 0.50 5.82
N PRO A 209 15.81 1.75 6.11
CA PRO A 209 16.60 2.98 5.92
C PRO A 209 18.04 2.91 6.45
N GLY A 210 18.24 2.23 7.58
CA GLY A 210 19.56 2.12 8.22
C GLY A 210 20.62 1.37 7.42
N LEU A 211 20.23 0.55 6.44
CA LEU A 211 21.16 -0.17 5.56
C LEU A 211 21.45 0.56 4.25
N TYR A 212 20.75 1.65 3.99
CA TYR A 212 20.71 2.32 2.70
C TYR A 212 22.09 2.67 2.14
N GLN A 213 22.93 3.33 2.93
CA GLN A 213 24.24 3.80 2.47
C GLN A 213 25.15 2.65 2.05
N ASN A 214 25.16 1.56 2.84
CA ASN A 214 25.93 0.36 2.50
C ASN A 214 25.43 -0.27 1.21
N ILE A 215 24.11 -0.36 1.04
CA ILE A 215 23.50 -0.93 -0.17
C ILE A 215 23.84 -0.07 -1.39
N ARG A 216 23.70 1.25 -1.27
CA ARG A 216 24.00 2.23 -2.32
C ARG A 216 25.46 2.16 -2.76
N GLU A 217 26.39 2.12 -1.81
CA GLU A 217 27.82 1.98 -2.09
C GLU A 217 28.12 0.68 -2.84
N ALA A 218 27.58 -0.44 -2.39
CA ALA A 218 27.74 -1.72 -3.08
C ALA A 218 27.10 -1.71 -4.48
N LEU A 219 25.90 -1.15 -4.63
CA LEU A 219 25.23 -1.00 -5.93
C LEU A 219 26.08 -0.16 -6.91
N SER A 220 26.79 0.86 -6.43
CA SER A 220 27.67 1.68 -7.28
C SER A 220 28.88 0.91 -7.86
N LEU A 221 29.29 -0.19 -7.21
CA LEU A 221 30.38 -1.05 -7.70
C LEU A 221 29.93 -2.02 -8.80
N VAL A 222 28.61 -2.27 -8.88
CA VAL A 222 28.01 -3.21 -9.83
C VAL A 222 27.23 -2.53 -10.95
N ALA A 223 26.71 -1.33 -10.72
CA ALA A 223 26.01 -0.53 -11.73
C ALA A 223 26.92 -0.24 -12.92
N ASP A 224 26.52 -0.73 -14.11
CA ASP A 224 27.18 -0.40 -15.37
C ASP A 224 26.30 0.58 -16.15
N PRO A 225 26.74 1.85 -16.33
CA PRO A 225 25.96 2.88 -17.03
C PRO A 225 25.61 2.51 -18.47
N ARG A 226 26.34 1.57 -19.11
CA ARG A 226 26.04 1.11 -20.47
C ARG A 226 24.91 0.09 -20.48
N SER A 227 24.76 -0.68 -19.41
CA SER A 227 23.79 -1.76 -19.32
C SER A 227 22.49 -1.32 -18.65
N GLN A 228 22.56 -0.46 -17.63
CA GLN A 228 21.41 0.12 -16.92
C GLN A 228 21.66 1.61 -16.58
N PRO A 229 21.45 2.52 -17.55
CA PRO A 229 21.69 3.96 -17.35
C PRO A 229 20.83 4.59 -16.25
N SER A 230 19.60 4.12 -16.06
CA SER A 230 18.66 4.64 -15.05
C SER A 230 19.14 4.37 -13.62
N LEU A 231 19.71 3.19 -13.35
CA LEU A 231 20.30 2.88 -12.05
C LEU A 231 21.49 3.79 -11.75
N ASP A 232 22.39 3.98 -12.72
CA ASP A 232 23.53 4.90 -12.58
C ASP A 232 23.07 6.36 -12.36
N ALA A 233 22.03 6.81 -13.08
CA ALA A 233 21.48 8.15 -12.90
C ALA A 233 20.87 8.33 -11.51
N TRP A 234 20.08 7.37 -11.04
CA TRP A 234 19.50 7.38 -9.70
C TRP A 234 20.58 7.39 -8.61
N LEU A 235 21.60 6.54 -8.74
CA LEU A 235 22.76 6.50 -7.82
C LEU A 235 23.54 7.81 -7.77
N ARG A 236 23.59 8.59 -8.86
CA ARG A 236 24.33 9.86 -8.87
C ARG A 236 23.54 11.05 -8.34
N VAL A 237 22.22 11.07 -8.57
CA VAL A 237 21.42 12.29 -8.38
C VAL A 237 20.44 12.17 -7.22
N HIS A 238 19.76 11.03 -7.09
CA HIS A 238 18.64 10.89 -6.15
C HIS A 238 19.08 10.14 -4.88
N SER A 239 20.18 9.41 -4.94
CA SER A 239 20.60 8.53 -3.86
C SER A 239 21.21 9.22 -2.62
N MET A 240 21.35 10.55 -2.66
CA MET A 240 21.94 11.31 -1.56
C MET A 240 20.91 12.10 -0.76
N ASP A 241 19.65 12.11 -1.19
CA ASP A 241 18.61 12.96 -0.61
C ASP A 241 18.12 12.40 0.74
N HIS A 242 17.87 11.09 0.81
CA HIS A 242 17.41 10.41 2.02
C HIS A 242 18.08 9.05 2.18
N ASN A 243 18.03 8.51 3.39
CA ASN A 243 18.39 7.11 3.65
C ASN A 243 17.19 6.22 3.38
N TYR A 244 16.94 5.87 2.12
CA TYR A 244 15.74 5.14 1.72
C TYR A 244 15.65 3.73 2.30
N ALA A 245 14.45 3.30 2.63
CA ALA A 245 14.16 1.88 2.60
C ALA A 245 14.14 1.41 1.13
N LEU A 246 14.65 0.21 0.85
CA LEU A 246 14.65 -0.34 -0.50
C LEU A 246 13.83 -1.62 -0.55
N PHE A 247 12.91 -1.68 -1.52
CA PHE A 247 12.18 -2.87 -1.90
C PHE A 247 12.69 -3.38 -3.26
N PHE A 248 13.07 -4.65 -3.32
CA PHE A 248 13.58 -5.34 -4.49
C PHE A 248 12.44 -6.20 -5.06
N ARG A 249 11.69 -5.64 -6.00
CA ARG A 249 10.56 -6.29 -6.64
C ARG A 249 11.04 -7.32 -7.65
N ASP A 250 10.74 -8.58 -7.37
CA ASP A 250 10.93 -9.67 -8.32
C ASP A 250 9.57 -10.10 -8.88
N ALA A 251 9.23 -9.61 -10.08
CA ALA A 251 7.95 -9.87 -10.74
C ALA A 251 7.62 -11.36 -10.93
N ARG A 252 8.61 -12.25 -10.83
CA ARG A 252 8.40 -13.70 -10.90
C ARG A 252 7.69 -14.24 -9.65
N LYS A 253 7.81 -13.55 -8.52
CA LYS A 253 7.14 -13.92 -7.25
C LYS A 253 5.65 -13.57 -7.27
N GLU A 254 5.22 -12.69 -8.16
CA GLU A 254 3.83 -12.17 -8.23
C GLU A 254 2.90 -13.05 -9.07
N ARG A 255 3.43 -14.01 -9.83
CA ARG A 255 2.65 -14.91 -10.71
C ARG A 255 2.30 -16.26 -10.05
N GLY A 256 2.49 -16.35 -8.73
CA GLY A 256 2.31 -17.56 -7.92
C GLY A 256 0.87 -17.80 -7.52
#